data_AF-A0A838XJY2-F1
#
_entry.id   AF-A0A838XJY2-F1
#
_cell.length_a   1.000
_cell.length_b   1.000
_cell.length_c   1.000
_cell.angle_alpha   90.00
_cell.angle_beta   90.00
_cell.angle_gamma   90.00
#
_symmetry.space_group_name_H-M   'P 1'
#
loop_
_entity.id
_entity.type
_entity.pdbx_description
1 polymer ?
#
loop_
_entity_poly.entity_id
_entity_poly.type
_entity_poly.pdbx_seq_one_letter_code
_entity_poly.pdbx_strand_id
1 'polypeptide(L)'
;MSRPLTATVLAASLTLAACSPTSTTTGSVVGDILFAPTYDEAYVPQTYGTRYDCRAMAAQYGADNIWRGLVGGRKKVDFKTRPYSREGCFRTEAECRAFVTYISGFLLQTFTRECRKGY
;
A
#
# COMPACT_ATOMS: atom_id res chain seq x y z
N MET A 1 -11.95 73.47 -3.44
CA MET A 1 -10.66 73.17 -2.80
C MET A 1 -10.93 72.53 -1.44
N SER A 2 -10.21 71.45 -1.17
CA SER A 2 -10.62 70.28 -0.39
C SER A 2 -10.58 70.45 1.12
N ARG A 3 -11.52 69.80 1.82
CA ARG A 3 -11.44 69.52 3.27
C ARG A 3 -10.67 68.21 3.52
N PRO A 4 -10.04 68.07 4.70
CA PRO A 4 -9.13 66.99 5.07
C PRO A 4 -9.91 65.77 5.58
N LEU A 5 -9.24 64.61 5.75
CA LEU A 5 -8.95 64.01 7.06
C LEU A 5 -8.45 62.56 6.92
N THR A 6 -7.59 62.20 7.87
CA THR A 6 -7.42 60.88 8.50
C THR A 6 -6.71 59.74 7.77
N ALA A 7 -5.53 59.45 8.32
CA ALA A 7 -4.79 58.20 8.22
C ALA A 7 -5.46 57.07 9.04
N THR A 8 -4.79 55.90 8.99
CA THR A 8 -4.98 54.64 9.78
C THR A 8 -6.14 53.75 9.28
N VAL A 9 -6.01 52.44 9.08
CA VAL A 9 -5.43 51.39 9.97
C VAL A 9 -4.97 50.16 9.17
N LEU A 10 -3.85 49.57 9.64
CA LEU A 10 -3.31 48.24 9.38
C LEU A 10 -4.29 47.10 9.76
N ALA A 11 -4.56 46.14 8.87
CA ALA A 11 -4.82 44.73 9.25
C ALA A 11 -4.94 43.85 8.00
N ALA A 12 -3.80 43.44 7.42
CA ALA A 12 -3.79 42.30 6.51
C ALA A 12 -3.61 41.03 7.36
N SER A 13 -4.72 40.38 7.67
CA SER A 13 -4.79 39.07 8.30
C SER A 13 -4.10 38.04 7.41
N LEU A 14 -2.91 37.59 7.81
CA LEU A 14 -2.29 36.39 7.27
C LEU A 14 -3.19 35.21 7.66
N THR A 15 -4.03 34.78 6.73
CA THR A 15 -4.70 33.49 6.80
C THR A 15 -3.62 32.43 6.70
N LEU A 16 -3.37 31.73 7.82
CA LEU A 16 -2.57 30.51 7.80
C LEU A 16 -3.24 29.57 6.79
N ALA A 17 -2.55 29.31 5.67
CA ALA A 17 -2.80 28.15 4.86
C ALA A 17 -2.63 26.92 5.77
N ALA A 18 -3.74 26.37 6.24
CA ALA A 18 -3.77 25.06 6.86
C ALA A 18 -3.38 24.06 5.77
N CYS A 19 -2.08 23.80 5.65
CA CYS A 19 -1.60 22.51 5.14
C CYS A 19 -2.07 21.47 6.15
N SER A 20 -3.33 21.05 6.05
CA SER A 20 -3.75 19.78 6.62
C SER A 20 -2.99 18.72 5.83
N PRO A 21 -2.06 17.95 6.43
CA PRO A 21 -1.68 16.70 5.81
C PRO A 21 -2.96 15.88 5.80
N THR A 22 -3.59 15.78 4.64
CA THR A 22 -4.57 14.74 4.37
C THR A 22 -3.82 13.44 4.59
N SER A 23 -3.84 12.96 5.83
CA SER A 23 -3.41 11.62 6.21
C SER A 23 -4.47 10.70 5.63
N THR A 24 -4.43 10.56 4.30
CA THR A 24 -5.13 9.50 3.59
C THR A 24 -4.65 8.23 4.23
N THR A 25 -5.55 7.60 4.99
CA THR A 25 -5.42 6.32 5.66
C THR A 25 -5.13 5.24 4.63
N THR A 26 -3.92 5.27 4.09
CA THR A 26 -3.31 4.25 3.21
C THR A 26 -2.41 3.38 4.09
N GLY A 27 -2.90 3.06 5.30
CA GLY A 27 -2.08 2.53 6.39
C GLY A 27 -2.51 1.14 6.87
N SER A 28 -3.72 0.68 6.58
CA SER A 28 -4.28 -0.52 7.23
C SER A 28 -3.87 -1.87 6.60
N VAL A 29 -2.93 -1.88 5.66
CA VAL A 29 -2.37 -3.12 5.11
C VAL A 29 -0.88 -3.15 5.33
N VAL A 30 -0.21 -2.06 4.94
CA VAL A 30 1.24 -1.91 5.15
C VAL A 30 1.57 -1.78 6.63
N GLY A 31 0.79 -1.01 7.41
CA GLY A 31 0.99 -0.86 8.85
C GLY A 31 0.79 -2.17 9.62
N ASP A 32 -0.32 -2.87 9.38
CA ASP A 32 -0.63 -4.14 10.05
C ASP A 32 0.42 -5.23 9.78
N ILE A 33 1.08 -5.16 8.62
CA ILE A 33 2.08 -6.12 8.17
C ILE A 33 3.51 -5.71 8.58
N LEU A 34 3.83 -4.40 8.62
CA LEU A 34 5.12 -3.87 9.07
C LEU A 34 5.28 -3.91 10.60
N PHE A 35 4.19 -3.82 11.35
CA PHE A 35 4.18 -3.84 12.82
C PHE A 35 3.67 -5.17 13.40
N ALA A 36 3.60 -6.23 12.59
CA ALA A 36 3.33 -7.57 13.10
C ALA A 36 4.40 -7.93 14.16
N PRO A 37 4.02 -8.39 15.36
CA PRO A 37 4.88 -8.41 16.54
C PRO A 37 6.12 -9.32 16.46
N THR A 38 6.24 -10.16 15.43
CA THR A 38 7.46 -10.90 15.10
C THR A 38 7.60 -11.06 13.59
N TYR A 39 8.56 -10.35 13.00
CA TYR A 39 9.03 -10.65 11.65
C TYR A 39 9.71 -12.02 11.67
N ASP A 40 9.19 -12.98 10.91
CA ASP A 40 9.75 -14.32 10.74
C ASP A 40 10.13 -14.52 9.27
N GLU A 41 11.43 -14.62 8.99
CA GLU A 41 11.97 -14.86 7.64
C GLU A 41 11.47 -16.19 7.03
N ALA A 42 11.12 -17.16 7.88
CA ALA A 42 10.54 -18.42 7.45
C ALA A 42 9.05 -18.27 7.10
N TYR A 43 8.34 -17.31 7.69
CA TYR A 43 6.90 -17.12 7.50
C TYR A 43 6.60 -15.97 6.53
N VAL A 44 6.29 -16.35 5.28
CA VAL A 44 5.77 -15.39 4.30
C VAL A 44 4.26 -15.30 4.45
N PRO A 45 3.68 -14.10 4.65
CA PRO A 45 2.24 -13.97 4.89
C PRO A 45 1.36 -14.66 3.83
N GLN A 46 0.25 -15.21 4.33
CA GLN A 46 -0.74 -15.89 3.52
C GLN A 46 -1.81 -14.91 3.02
N THR A 47 -2.22 -15.08 1.77
CA THR A 47 -3.32 -14.33 1.14
C THR A 47 -4.53 -15.24 0.89
N TYR A 48 -4.30 -16.52 0.59
CA TYR A 48 -5.39 -17.47 0.34
C TYR A 48 -6.27 -17.65 1.58
N GLY A 49 -7.58 -17.65 1.37
CA GLY A 49 -8.57 -17.72 2.46
C GLY A 49 -8.63 -16.48 3.35
N THR A 50 -7.97 -15.38 2.97
CA THR A 50 -8.04 -14.08 3.67
C THR A 50 -8.85 -13.06 2.84
N ARG A 51 -8.98 -11.83 3.36
CA ARG A 51 -9.57 -10.72 2.59
C ARG A 51 -8.81 -10.35 1.31
N TYR A 52 -7.57 -10.82 1.13
CA TYR A 52 -6.76 -10.57 -0.07
C TYR A 52 -6.78 -11.74 -1.05
N ASP A 53 -7.56 -12.79 -0.76
CA ASP A 53 -7.78 -13.89 -1.68
C ASP A 53 -8.44 -13.34 -2.95
N CYS A 54 -7.83 -13.60 -4.10
CA CYS A 54 -8.31 -13.05 -5.36
C CYS A 54 -9.69 -13.55 -5.77
N ARG A 55 -10.08 -14.78 -5.40
CA ARG A 55 -11.43 -15.28 -5.68
C ARG A 55 -12.47 -14.54 -4.86
N ALA A 56 -12.20 -14.34 -3.57
CA ALA A 56 -13.09 -13.59 -2.68
C ALA A 56 -13.19 -12.12 -3.12
N MET A 57 -12.05 -11.48 -3.42
CA MET A 57 -12.00 -10.10 -3.91
C MET A 57 -12.73 -9.93 -5.24
N ALA A 58 -12.54 -10.85 -6.20
CA ALA A 58 -13.24 -10.80 -7.48
C ALA A 58 -14.75 -11.01 -7.32
N ALA A 59 -15.18 -11.91 -6.42
CA ALA A 59 -16.59 -12.10 -6.11
C ALA A 59 -17.22 -10.85 -5.49
N GLN A 60 -16.48 -10.11 -4.66
CA GLN A 60 -16.97 -8.91 -3.99
C GLN A 60 -16.97 -7.67 -4.89
N TYR A 61 -15.96 -7.52 -5.74
CA TYR A 61 -15.69 -6.26 -6.43
C TYR A 61 -15.73 -6.35 -7.97
N GLY A 62 -15.76 -7.56 -8.53
CA GLY A 62 -15.58 -7.83 -9.95
C GLY A 62 -14.10 -8.01 -10.33
N ALA A 63 -13.81 -9.01 -11.16
CA ALA A 63 -12.45 -9.39 -11.55
C ALA A 63 -11.66 -8.24 -12.23
N ASP A 64 -12.33 -7.45 -13.07
CA ASP A 64 -11.69 -6.32 -13.78
C ASP A 64 -11.45 -5.10 -12.88
N ASN A 65 -12.09 -5.05 -11.71
CA ASN A 65 -12.05 -3.88 -10.82
C ASN A 65 -11.01 -3.99 -9.72
N ILE A 66 -10.27 -5.10 -9.65
CA ILE A 66 -9.22 -5.34 -8.66
C ILE A 66 -7.82 -5.30 -9.31
N TRP A 67 -6.81 -5.17 -8.47
CA TRP A 67 -5.41 -5.23 -8.85
C TRP A 67 -4.80 -6.54 -8.33
N ARG A 68 -4.25 -7.34 -9.23
CA ARG A 68 -3.60 -8.61 -8.92
C ARG A 68 -2.11 -8.41 -8.82
N GLY A 69 -1.55 -8.72 -7.64
CA GLY A 69 -0.13 -8.82 -7.40
C GLY A 69 0.33 -10.28 -7.50
N LEU A 70 1.41 -10.53 -8.25
CA LEU A 70 2.07 -11.83 -8.33
C LEU A 70 3.56 -11.68 -8.03
N VAL A 71 4.03 -12.40 -7.02
CA VAL A 71 5.45 -12.49 -6.67
C VAL A 71 5.90 -13.93 -6.71
N GLY A 72 6.99 -14.19 -7.43
CA GLY A 72 7.60 -15.50 -7.57
C GLY A 72 9.11 -15.43 -7.44
N GLY A 73 9.72 -16.47 -6.89
CA GLY A 73 11.16 -16.49 -6.66
C GLY A 73 11.64 -17.73 -5.92
N ARG A 74 12.75 -17.58 -5.19
CA ARG A 74 13.31 -18.62 -4.32
C ARG A 74 13.38 -18.11 -2.89
N LYS A 75 13.06 -18.97 -1.92
CA LYS A 75 13.26 -18.70 -0.49
C LYS A 75 14.04 -19.83 0.18
N LYS A 76 14.66 -19.51 1.31
CA LYS A 76 15.22 -20.52 2.21
C LYS A 76 14.09 -21.07 3.10
N VAL A 77 14.00 -22.39 3.20
CA VAL A 77 13.16 -23.08 4.18
C VAL A 77 14.06 -24.15 4.81
N ASP A 78 14.32 -24.00 6.10
CA ASP A 78 15.34 -24.77 6.82
C ASP A 78 16.71 -24.66 6.11
N PHE A 79 17.24 -25.80 5.66
CA PHE A 79 18.52 -25.91 4.96
C PHE A 79 18.38 -26.02 3.42
N LYS A 80 17.17 -25.81 2.87
CA LYS A 80 16.90 -25.99 1.43
C LYS A 80 16.39 -24.70 0.79
N THR A 81 16.81 -24.46 -0.45
CA THR A 81 16.25 -23.38 -1.28
C THR A 81 15.11 -23.94 -2.13
N ARG A 82 13.91 -23.37 -2.00
CA ARG A 82 12.71 -23.83 -2.71
C ARG A 82 12.12 -22.73 -3.59
N PRO A 83 11.50 -23.08 -4.72
CA PRO A 83 10.67 -22.13 -5.45
C PRO A 83 9.50 -21.69 -4.56
N TYR A 84 9.11 -20.44 -4.70
CA TYR A 84 8.01 -19.83 -3.96
C TYR A 84 7.22 -18.91 -4.87
N SER A 85 5.90 -18.88 -4.68
CA SER A 85 5.01 -17.94 -5.34
C SER A 85 3.90 -17.51 -4.39
N ARG A 86 3.49 -16.26 -4.47
CA ARG A 86 2.33 -15.71 -3.77
C ARG A 86 1.58 -14.75 -4.66
N GLU A 87 0.27 -14.88 -4.63
CA GLU A 87 -0.68 -14.00 -5.30
C GLU A 87 -1.51 -13.25 -4.26
N GLY A 88 -1.85 -12.01 -4.50
CA GLY A 88 -2.81 -11.27 -3.67
C GLY A 88 -3.57 -10.25 -4.51
N CYS A 89 -4.81 -9.95 -4.12
CA CYS A 89 -5.64 -8.97 -4.82
C CYS A 89 -6.03 -7.81 -3.93
N PHE A 90 -6.07 -6.62 -4.53
CA PHE A 90 -6.21 -5.34 -3.84
C PHE A 90 -7.17 -4.41 -4.57
N ARG A 91 -7.71 -3.41 -3.88
CA ARG A 91 -8.61 -2.41 -4.48
C ARG A 91 -7.83 -1.40 -5.31
N THR A 92 -6.62 -1.09 -4.88
CA THR A 92 -5.79 -0.06 -5.50
C THR A 92 -4.47 -0.60 -6.03
N GLU A 93 -3.91 0.08 -7.02
CA GLU A 93 -2.58 -0.24 -7.55
C GLU A 93 -1.50 -0.07 -6.49
N ALA A 94 -1.63 0.96 -5.63
CA ALA A 94 -0.68 1.25 -4.57
C ALA A 94 -0.56 0.10 -3.56
N GLU A 95 -1.69 -0.46 -3.12
CA GLU A 95 -1.71 -1.64 -2.25
C GLU A 95 -1.07 -2.85 -2.92
N CYS A 96 -1.36 -3.07 -4.19
CA CYS A 96 -0.77 -4.15 -4.98
C CYS A 96 0.75 -4.00 -5.12
N ARG A 97 1.25 -2.78 -5.41
CA ARG A 97 2.69 -2.48 -5.47
C ARG A 97 3.37 -2.64 -4.11
N ALA A 98 2.71 -2.22 -3.04
CA ALA A 98 3.21 -2.40 -1.68
C ALA A 98 3.32 -3.88 -1.32
N PHE A 99 2.29 -4.67 -1.62
CA PHE A 99 2.29 -6.11 -1.42
C PHE A 99 3.44 -6.79 -2.17
N VAL A 100 3.61 -6.53 -3.47
CA VAL A 100 4.65 -7.23 -4.22
C VAL A 100 6.05 -6.84 -3.75
N THR A 101 6.24 -5.60 -3.30
CA THR A 101 7.50 -5.12 -2.70
C THR A 101 7.76 -5.82 -1.38
N TYR A 102 6.75 -5.88 -0.50
CA TYR A 102 6.86 -6.50 0.81
C TYR A 102 7.16 -8.01 0.72
N ILE A 103 6.40 -8.76 -0.09
CA ILE A 103 6.61 -10.20 -0.25
C ILE A 103 7.96 -10.52 -0.89
N SER A 104 8.45 -9.68 -1.80
CA SER A 104 9.78 -9.85 -2.41
C SER A 104 10.91 -9.80 -1.37
N GLY A 105 10.72 -9.08 -0.25
CA GLY A 105 11.70 -9.00 0.83
C GLY A 105 12.00 -10.33 1.52
N PHE A 106 11.10 -11.31 1.41
CA PHE A 106 11.30 -12.66 1.97
C PHE A 106 12.01 -13.62 1.02
N LEU A 107 12.32 -13.18 -0.21
CA LEU A 107 12.89 -14.03 -1.24
C LEU A 107 14.39 -13.76 -1.37
N LEU A 108 15.17 -14.84 -1.44
CA LEU A 108 16.59 -14.78 -1.77
C LEU A 108 16.81 -14.26 -3.19
N GLN A 109 15.90 -14.62 -4.08
CA GLN A 109 15.93 -14.22 -5.48
C GLN A 109 14.49 -14.05 -5.96
N THR A 110 14.18 -12.91 -6.58
CA THR A 110 12.86 -12.63 -7.15
C THR A 110 12.94 -12.81 -8.67
N PHE A 111 12.01 -13.58 -9.22
CA PHE A 111 11.87 -13.82 -10.66
C PHE A 111 10.69 -13.06 -11.25
N THR A 112 9.60 -12.98 -10.48
CA THR A 112 8.36 -12.32 -10.89
C THR A 112 7.99 -11.32 -9.82
N ARG A 113 7.68 -10.09 -10.25
CA ARG A 113 7.15 -9.02 -9.40
C ARG A 113 6.20 -8.18 -10.24
N GLU A 114 4.98 -8.66 -10.37
CA GLU A 114 3.97 -8.09 -11.26
C GLU A 114 2.82 -7.50 -10.45
N CYS A 115 2.38 -6.31 -10.84
CA CYS A 115 1.12 -5.74 -10.40
C CYS A 115 0.33 -5.35 -11.65
N ARG A 116 -0.85 -5.94 -11.84
CA ARG A 116 -1.69 -5.72 -13.01
C ARG A 116 -3.14 -5.46 -12.63
N LYS A 117 -3.87 -4.71 -13.45
CA LYS A 117 -5.32 -4.60 -13.33
C LYS A 117 -5.96 -5.88 -13.89
N GLY A 118 -6.96 -6.40 -13.19
CA GLY A 118 -7.62 -7.65 -13.56
C GLY A 118 -7.01 -8.87 -12.89
N TYR A 119 -7.88 -9.77 -12.43
CA TYR A 119 -7.52 -11.07 -11.85
C TYR A 119 -7.66 -12.19 -12.88
#